data_AF-A0A4U1AMJ5-F1
#
_entry.id   AF-A0A4U1AMJ5-F1
#
_cell.length_a   1.000
_cell.length_b   1.000
_cell.length_c   1.000
_cell.angle_alpha   90.00
_cell.angle_beta   90.00
_cell.angle_gamma   90.00
#
_symmetry.space_group_name_H-M   'P 1'
#
loop_
_entity.id
_entity.type
_entity.pdbx_description
1 polymer ?
#
loop_
_entity_poly.entity_id
_entity_poly.type
_entity_poly.pdbx_seq_one_letter_code
_entity_poly.pdbx_strand_id
1 'polypeptide(L)'
;MQQQKIDSIKAHLTEQFSLPAEQIDVLMPSFIATLQSHMQNLQMALKTDNPLAIGEIGHTIKGAFLNLGLDDCAAIALHIEQRGKAGDRSANYQQLFEKLRDALDPIIE
;
A
#
# COMPACT_ATOMS: atom_id res chain seq x y z
N MET A 1 9.89 9.53 13.76
CA MET A 1 9.15 8.36 13.22
C MET A 1 8.84 8.52 11.75
N GLN A 2 8.27 9.65 11.31
CA GLN A 2 7.96 9.94 9.90
C GLN A 2 9.18 9.86 8.96
N GLN A 3 10.24 10.61 9.28
CA GLN A 3 11.47 10.66 8.48
C GLN A 3 12.14 9.28 8.31
N GLN A 4 12.11 8.43 9.33
CA GLN A 4 12.73 7.09 9.28
C GLN A 4 12.07 6.16 8.25
N LYS A 5 10.73 6.18 8.12
CA LYS A 5 10.04 5.35 7.11
C LYS A 5 10.35 5.82 5.69
N ILE A 6 10.35 7.13 5.47
CA ILE A 6 10.72 7.70 4.17
C ILE A 6 12.16 7.34 3.81
N ASP A 7 13.09 7.44 4.75
CA ASP A 7 14.49 7.08 4.52
C ASP A 7 14.65 5.58 4.19
N SER A 8 13.87 4.70 4.84
CA SER A 8 13.85 3.27 4.51
C SER A 8 13.32 2.99 3.10
N ILE A 9 12.25 3.68 2.66
CA ILE A 9 11.74 3.56 1.29
C ILE A 9 12.82 4.02 0.29
N LYS A 10 13.47 5.16 0.56
CA LYS A 10 14.54 5.68 -0.31
C LYS A 10 15.70 4.69 -0.42
N ALA A 11 16.14 4.14 0.71
CA ALA A 11 17.20 3.14 0.74
C ALA A 11 16.82 1.90 -0.10
N HIS A 12 15.60 1.39 0.08
CA HIS A 12 15.10 0.25 -0.70
C HIS A 12 15.08 0.54 -2.19
N LEU A 13 14.59 1.72 -2.60
CA LEU A 13 14.54 2.12 -4.01
C LEU A 13 15.95 2.28 -4.61
N THR A 14 16.90 2.85 -3.86
CA THR A 14 18.30 2.94 -4.29
C THR A 14 18.90 1.55 -4.49
N GLU A 15 18.67 0.61 -3.58
CA GLU A 15 19.17 -0.77 -3.71
C GLU A 15 18.51 -1.50 -4.88
N GLN A 16 17.19 -1.42 -5.02
CA GLN A 16 16.43 -2.16 -6.03
C GLN A 16 16.64 -1.64 -7.45
N PHE A 17 16.76 -0.31 -7.62
CA PHE A 17 16.82 0.33 -8.94
C PHE A 17 18.20 0.91 -9.28
N SER A 18 19.17 0.85 -8.36
CA SER A 18 20.51 1.43 -8.53
C SER A 18 20.49 2.92 -8.93
N LEU A 19 19.50 3.65 -8.42
CA LEU A 19 19.30 5.07 -8.72
C LEU A 19 20.04 5.96 -7.72
N PRO A 20 20.64 7.09 -8.17
CA PRO A 20 21.19 8.10 -7.27
C PRO A 20 20.11 8.68 -6.34
N ALA A 21 20.49 9.03 -5.11
CA ALA A 21 19.58 9.60 -4.11
C ALA A 21 18.80 10.81 -4.63
N GLU A 22 19.44 11.69 -5.41
CA GLU A 22 18.80 12.86 -6.02
C GLU A 22 17.65 12.48 -6.98
N GLN A 23 17.79 11.38 -7.72
CA GLN A 23 16.72 10.90 -8.60
C GLN A 23 15.57 10.28 -7.80
N ILE A 24 15.89 9.55 -6.72
CA ILE A 24 14.88 9.02 -5.80
C ILE A 24 14.08 10.16 -5.18
N ASP A 25 14.74 11.23 -4.72
CA ASP A 25 14.07 12.40 -4.13
C ASP A 25 13.06 13.05 -5.08
N VAL A 26 13.36 13.09 -6.39
CA VAL A 26 12.45 13.60 -7.42
C VAL A 26 11.26 12.65 -7.65
N LEU A 27 11.45 11.35 -7.47
CA LEU A 27 10.39 10.34 -7.66
C LEU A 27 9.47 10.19 -6.43
N MET A 28 9.97 10.50 -5.23
CA MET A 28 9.22 10.33 -3.97
C MET A 28 7.82 10.95 -3.98
N PRO A 29 7.61 12.20 -4.44
CA PRO A 29 6.27 12.77 -4.50
C PRO A 29 5.29 11.96 -5.36
N SER A 30 5.76 11.39 -6.47
CA SER A 30 4.95 10.56 -7.37
C SER A 30 4.57 9.23 -6.70
N PHE A 31 5.50 8.62 -5.96
CA PHE A 31 5.21 7.41 -5.19
C PHE A 31 4.19 7.66 -4.09
N ILE A 32 4.34 8.75 -3.34
CA ILE A 32 3.39 9.15 -2.29
C ILE A 32 2.00 9.38 -2.88
N ALA A 33 1.90 10.12 -4.00
CA ALA A 33 0.63 10.34 -4.69
C ALA A 33 -0.01 9.04 -5.17
N THR A 34 0.80 8.10 -5.67
CA THR A 34 0.33 6.77 -6.10
C THR A 34 -0.20 5.96 -4.93
N LEU A 35 0.48 5.98 -3.77
CA LEU A 35 0.00 5.35 -2.54
C LEU A 35 -1.33 5.95 -2.06
N GLN A 36 -1.47 7.27 -2.09
CA GLN A 36 -2.73 7.95 -1.74
C GLN A 36 -3.87 7.51 -2.67
N SER A 37 -3.62 7.47 -3.98
CA SER A 37 -4.61 6.99 -4.97
C SER A 37 -5.01 5.53 -4.73
N HIS A 38 -4.04 4.65 -4.42
CA HIS A 38 -4.30 3.26 -4.07
C HIS A 38 -5.18 3.12 -2.82
N MET A 39 -4.91 3.90 -1.78
CA MET A 39 -5.73 3.91 -0.56
C MET A 39 -7.15 4.44 -0.82
N GLN A 40 -7.30 5.47 -1.65
CA GLN A 40 -8.61 5.96 -2.08
C GLN A 40 -9.38 4.90 -2.89
N ASN A 41 -8.71 4.19 -3.80
CA ASN A 41 -9.33 3.12 -4.59
C ASN A 41 -9.81 1.97 -3.70
N LEU A 42 -9.01 1.57 -2.70
CA LEU A 42 -9.44 0.57 -1.72
C LEU A 42 -10.65 1.07 -0.92
N GLN A 43 -10.61 2.31 -0.43
CA GLN A 43 -11.74 2.91 0.28
C GLN A 43 -13.03 2.93 -0.55
N MET A 44 -12.93 3.24 -1.85
CA MET A 44 -14.07 3.18 -2.76
C MET A 44 -14.57 1.76 -2.97
N ALA A 45 -13.68 0.78 -3.14
CA ALA A 45 -14.04 -0.63 -3.31
C ALA A 45 -14.77 -1.19 -2.08
N LEU A 46 -14.40 -0.77 -0.87
CA LEU A 46 -15.10 -1.16 0.37
C LEU A 46 -16.58 -0.77 0.37
N LYS A 47 -16.96 0.32 -0.33
CA LYS A 47 -18.36 0.76 -0.44
C LYS A 47 -19.22 -0.11 -1.35
N THR A 48 -18.60 -1.00 -2.14
CA THR A 48 -19.30 -1.81 -3.15
C THR A 48 -19.85 -3.13 -2.62
N ASP A 49 -19.53 -3.51 -1.37
CA ASP A 49 -19.86 -4.82 -0.76
C ASP A 49 -19.52 -6.03 -1.68
N ASN A 50 -18.47 -5.87 -2.49
CA ASN A 50 -18.01 -6.89 -3.43
C ASN A 50 -16.59 -7.35 -3.04
N PRO A 51 -16.47 -8.48 -2.31
CA PRO A 51 -15.18 -9.03 -1.91
C PRO A 51 -14.21 -9.28 -3.08
N LEU A 52 -14.72 -9.68 -4.26
CA LEU A 52 -13.86 -9.93 -5.41
C LEU A 52 -13.21 -8.62 -5.89
N ALA A 53 -13.99 -7.54 -5.99
CA ALA A 53 -13.46 -6.23 -6.35
C ALA A 53 -12.43 -5.72 -5.32
N ILE A 54 -12.72 -5.92 -4.02
CA ILE A 54 -11.78 -5.59 -2.93
C ILE A 54 -10.48 -6.42 -3.05
N GLY A 55 -10.59 -7.70 -3.39
CA GLY A 55 -9.45 -8.60 -3.57
C GLY A 55 -8.54 -8.19 -4.74
N GLU A 56 -9.12 -7.74 -5.85
CA GLU A 56 -8.36 -7.21 -7.00
C GLU A 56 -7.58 -5.94 -6.61
N ILE A 57 -8.21 -5.03 -5.87
CA ILE A 57 -7.48 -3.86 -5.34
C ILE A 57 -6.37 -4.29 -4.37
N GLY A 58 -6.64 -5.25 -3.49
CA GLY A 58 -5.64 -5.84 -2.60
C GLY A 58 -4.41 -6.36 -3.35
N HIS A 59 -4.62 -7.03 -4.49
CA HIS A 59 -3.53 -7.48 -5.35
C HIS A 59 -2.69 -6.33 -5.90
N THR A 60 -3.34 -5.28 -6.45
CA THR A 60 -2.66 -4.11 -7.00
C THR A 60 -1.82 -3.39 -5.95
N ILE A 61 -2.41 -3.09 -4.78
CA ILE A 61 -1.71 -2.30 -3.75
C ILE A 61 -0.58 -3.10 -3.09
N LYS A 62 -0.73 -4.44 -2.98
CA LYS A 62 0.36 -5.31 -2.52
C LYS A 62 1.60 -5.15 -3.39
N GLY A 63 1.44 -5.16 -4.71
CA GLY A 63 2.56 -4.95 -5.64
C GLY A 63 3.23 -3.59 -5.44
N ALA A 64 2.44 -2.54 -5.25
CA ALA A 64 2.96 -1.20 -4.95
C ALA A 64 3.75 -1.18 -3.63
N PHE A 65 3.25 -1.82 -2.56
CA PHE A 65 3.96 -1.88 -1.28
C PHE A 65 5.28 -2.65 -1.38
N LEU A 66 5.31 -3.77 -2.10
CA LEU A 66 6.55 -4.54 -2.31
C LEU A 66 7.59 -3.74 -3.08
N ASN A 67 7.19 -2.97 -4.10
CA ASN A 67 8.10 -2.11 -4.86
C ASN A 67 8.69 -0.94 -4.05
N LEU A 68 8.13 -0.66 -2.87
CA LEU A 68 8.57 0.40 -1.97
C LEU A 68 9.23 -0.14 -0.69
N GLY A 69 9.42 -1.46 -0.57
CA GLY A 69 9.96 -2.09 0.63
C GLY A 69 9.03 -2.01 1.85
N LEU A 70 7.73 -1.84 1.64
CA LEU A 70 6.72 -1.72 2.70
C LEU A 70 6.12 -3.10 3.04
N ASP A 71 6.96 -4.03 3.49
CA ASP A 71 6.60 -5.44 3.69
C ASP A 71 5.41 -5.65 4.63
N ASP A 72 5.32 -4.88 5.72
CA ASP A 72 4.20 -4.95 6.66
C ASP A 72 2.86 -4.58 5.97
N CYS A 73 2.89 -3.55 5.11
CA CYS A 73 1.71 -3.14 4.34
C CYS A 73 1.38 -4.18 3.26
N ALA A 74 2.40 -4.75 2.61
CA ALA A 74 2.23 -5.82 1.64
C ALA A 74 1.58 -7.07 2.26
N ALA A 75 1.94 -7.42 3.50
CA ALA A 75 1.33 -8.55 4.21
C ALA A 75 -0.16 -8.31 4.50
N ILE A 76 -0.54 -7.10 4.89
CA ILE A 76 -1.96 -6.74 5.10
C ILE A 76 -2.72 -6.76 3.76
N ALA A 77 -2.13 -6.18 2.71
CA ALA A 77 -2.70 -6.20 1.37
C ALA A 77 -2.89 -7.61 0.81
N LEU A 78 -1.96 -8.52 1.09
CA LEU A 78 -2.08 -9.95 0.76
C LEU A 78 -3.26 -10.59 1.50
N HIS A 79 -3.50 -10.23 2.77
CA HIS A 79 -4.64 -10.74 3.51
C HIS A 79 -5.97 -10.25 2.90
N ILE A 80 -6.05 -8.98 2.49
CA ILE A 80 -7.17 -8.42 1.73
C ILE A 80 -7.37 -9.17 0.42
N GLU A 81 -6.30 -9.35 -0.36
CA GLU A 81 -6.31 -10.08 -1.65
C GLU A 81 -6.87 -11.50 -1.48
N GLN A 82 -6.33 -12.27 -0.53
CA GLN A 82 -6.71 -13.68 -0.34
C GLN A 82 -8.17 -13.82 0.11
N ARG A 83 -8.61 -12.98 1.06
CA ARG A 83 -10.00 -13.00 1.55
C ARG A 83 -10.96 -12.55 0.46
N GLY A 84 -10.60 -11.49 -0.28
CA GLY A 84 -11.39 -10.95 -1.36
C GLY A 84 -11.57 -11.95 -2.50
N LYS A 85 -10.47 -12.57 -2.97
CA LYS A 85 -10.50 -13.63 -4.01
C LYS A 85 -11.29 -14.88 -3.58
N ALA A 86 -11.33 -15.18 -2.28
CA ALA A 86 -12.15 -16.25 -1.74
C ALA A 86 -13.65 -15.89 -1.64
N GLY A 87 -14.04 -14.65 -1.93
CA GLY A 87 -15.42 -14.19 -1.78
C GLY A 87 -15.86 -14.04 -0.31
N ASP A 88 -14.91 -13.94 0.62
CA ASP A 88 -15.19 -13.97 2.07
C ASP A 88 -15.89 -12.69 2.52
N ARG A 89 -17.21 -12.75 2.71
CA ARG A 89 -18.03 -11.65 3.25
C ARG A 89 -17.95 -11.51 4.78
N SER A 90 -17.38 -12.48 5.48
CA SER A 90 -17.20 -12.41 6.93
C SER A 90 -15.93 -11.65 7.34
N ALA A 91 -15.02 -11.43 6.39
CA ALA A 91 -13.81 -10.66 6.63
C ALA A 91 -14.11 -9.18 6.91
N ASN A 92 -13.47 -8.63 7.94
CA ASN A 92 -13.57 -7.22 8.25
C ASN A 92 -12.56 -6.41 7.41
N TYR A 93 -12.90 -6.18 6.15
CA TYR A 93 -12.04 -5.41 5.24
C TYR A 93 -11.84 -3.96 5.69
N GLN A 94 -12.82 -3.37 6.39
CA GLN A 94 -12.66 -2.05 6.98
C GLN A 94 -11.51 -2.04 7.98
N GLN A 95 -11.44 -3.01 8.90
CA GLN A 95 -10.36 -3.09 9.87
C GLN A 95 -8.99 -3.28 9.20
N LEU A 96 -8.91 -4.05 8.12
CA LEU A 96 -7.66 -4.22 7.36
C LEU A 96 -7.24 -2.90 6.67
N PHE A 97 -8.21 -2.16 6.13
CA PHE A 97 -7.97 -0.83 5.58
C PHE A 97 -7.48 0.18 6.62
N GLU A 98 -8.10 0.22 7.81
CA GLU A 98 -7.65 1.10 8.90
C GLU A 98 -6.20 0.77 9.31
N LYS A 99 -5.84 -0.52 9.40
CA LYS A 99 -4.44 -0.92 9.67
C LYS A 99 -3.47 -0.45 8.58
N LEU A 100 -3.86 -0.50 7.31
CA LEU A 100 -3.05 0.05 6.22
C LEU A 100 -2.91 1.56 6.35
N ARG A 101 -4.00 2.28 6.68
CA ARG A 101 -3.97 3.73 6.88
C ARG A 101 -3.00 4.08 8.01
N ASP A 102 -3.18 3.52 9.19
CA ASP A 102 -2.34 3.79 10.36
C ASP A 102 -0.85 3.48 10.10
N ALA A 103 -0.57 2.45 9.29
CA ALA A 103 0.80 2.11 8.88
C ALA A 103 1.39 3.13 7.89
N LEU A 104 0.56 3.74 7.06
CA LEU A 104 0.95 4.70 6.02
C LEU A 104 0.91 6.16 6.49
N ASP A 105 0.15 6.52 7.52
CA ASP A 105 0.05 7.90 8.04
C ASP A 105 1.43 8.59 8.18
N PRO A 106 2.49 7.93 8.68
CA PRO A 106 3.82 8.54 8.73
C PRO A 106 4.51 8.75 7.36
N ILE A 107 3.84 8.53 6.24
CA ILE A 107 4.37 8.67 4.88
C ILE A 107 3.50 9.65 4.07
N ILE A 108 2.18 9.65 4.30
CA ILE A 108 1.19 10.34 3.46
C ILE A 108 0.51 11.55 4.11
N GLU A 109 0.66 11.79 5.42
CA GLU A 109 0.17 12.98 6.13
C GLU A 109 1.32 13.85 6.66
#